data_AF-A0A8S1BDU0-F1
#
_entry.id   AF-A0A8S1BDU0-F1
#
_cell.length_a   1.000
_cell.length_b   1.000
_cell.length_c   1.000
_cell.angle_alpha   90.00
_cell.angle_beta   90.00
_cell.angle_gamma   90.00
#
_symmetry.space_group_name_H-M   'P 1'
#
loop_
_entity.id
_entity.type
_entity.pdbx_description
1 polymer ?
#
loop_
_entity_poly.entity_id
_entity_poly.type
_entity_poly.pdbx_seq_one_letter_code
_entity_poly.pdbx_strand_id
1 'polypeptide(L)'
;ISPVHLLVVGYAATWWPRANSGPMWPATVNVESEACRQKFWTHVFYVNNLIDPENVCLIQTWFLAVDMQLYFVAAVLTLCLASLRRRALPILAALVVASSALNGVLAYINNWQSLMFFAYPSTLKTMYRGIPSFTRLYQSPWGSLPGCLVGLFGAFLHFEMQEAGVKLASYRWLKPPYYIAPAAMVSWMISGYYLKEYTDPWFVATYVAIERPALSILGGLVVIGMVNGLEGWLKHFLAWRGWYAMGRMSLSVLAVHWCINMTIAAARAQPISSSFLSVVRDTITTGWFSYIVAIPLTTMVEMPVQRLVAALAF
;
A
#
# COMPACT_ATOMS: atom_id res chain seq x y z
N ILE A 1 -13.75 -1.84 -4.94
CA ILE A 1 -12.40 -2.19 -5.43
C ILE A 1 -12.49 -2.94 -6.77
N SER A 2 -13.13 -4.11 -6.82
CA SER A 2 -13.10 -5.01 -7.99
C SER A 2 -13.49 -4.41 -9.35
N PRO A 3 -14.56 -3.60 -9.50
CA PRO A 3 -14.95 -3.09 -10.82
C PRO A 3 -13.86 -2.22 -11.48
N VAL A 4 -13.29 -1.29 -10.70
CA VAL A 4 -12.21 -0.41 -11.16
C VAL A 4 -10.94 -1.22 -11.44
N HIS A 5 -10.61 -2.16 -10.55
CA HIS A 5 -9.43 -3.01 -10.69
C HIS A 5 -9.47 -3.83 -11.99
N LEU A 6 -10.56 -4.57 -12.23
CA LEU A 6 -10.70 -5.45 -13.38
C LEU A 6 -10.79 -4.69 -14.70
N LEU A 7 -11.43 -3.51 -14.70
CA LEU A 7 -11.48 -2.67 -15.88
C LEU A 7 -10.08 -2.20 -16.27
N VAL A 8 -9.26 -1.75 -15.32
CA VAL A 8 -7.89 -1.28 -15.61
C VAL A 8 -6.97 -2.43 -16.01
N VAL A 9 -7.05 -3.59 -15.36
CA VAL A 9 -6.30 -4.79 -15.78
C VAL A 9 -6.73 -5.24 -17.17
N GLY A 10 -8.04 -5.21 -17.47
CA GLY A 10 -8.58 -5.53 -18.80
C GLY A 10 -8.12 -4.55 -19.88
N TYR A 11 -8.09 -3.25 -19.56
CA TYR A 11 -7.51 -2.22 -20.43
C TYR A 11 -6.02 -2.50 -20.70
N ALA A 12 -5.23 -2.77 -19.65
CA ALA A 12 -3.81 -3.10 -19.77
C ALA A 12 -3.56 -4.34 -20.62
N ALA A 13 -4.44 -5.34 -20.51
CA ALA A 13 -4.39 -6.59 -21.27
C ALA A 13 -4.77 -6.43 -22.76
N THR A 14 -5.48 -5.37 -23.16
CA THR A 14 -6.09 -5.30 -24.51
C THR A 14 -5.81 -4.01 -25.26
N TRP A 15 -6.28 -2.86 -24.77
CA TRP A 15 -6.23 -1.59 -25.48
C TRP A 15 -4.94 -0.81 -25.23
N TRP A 16 -4.35 -0.96 -24.04
CA TRP A 16 -3.14 -0.24 -23.66
C TRP A 16 -1.98 -0.35 -24.68
N PRO A 17 -1.60 -1.53 -25.22
CA PRO A 17 -0.51 -1.62 -26.20
C PRO A 17 -0.79 -0.91 -27.53
N ARG A 18 -2.05 -0.55 -27.81
CA ARG A 18 -2.47 0.20 -29.01
C ARG A 18 -2.61 1.70 -28.76
N ALA A 19 -2.47 2.15 -27.52
CA ALA A 19 -2.73 3.54 -27.15
C ALA A 19 -1.66 4.52 -27.63
N ASN A 20 -0.43 4.06 -27.86
CA ASN A 20 0.68 4.88 -28.36
C ASN A 20 1.76 3.99 -29.00
N SER A 21 2.89 4.59 -29.40
CA SER A 21 4.09 3.91 -29.87
C SER A 21 5.35 4.60 -29.33
N GLY A 22 6.49 3.90 -29.36
CA GLY A 22 7.77 4.45 -28.93
C GLY A 22 8.89 3.41 -28.92
N PRO A 23 10.16 3.82 -28.79
CA PRO A 23 11.30 2.89 -28.89
C PRO A 23 11.30 1.82 -27.80
N MET A 24 10.88 2.17 -26.59
CA MET A 24 10.81 1.25 -25.45
C MET A 24 9.47 0.50 -25.37
N TRP A 25 8.50 0.82 -26.24
CA TRP A 25 7.15 0.27 -26.21
C TRP A 25 7.10 -1.27 -26.30
N PRO A 26 7.84 -1.92 -27.23
CA PRO A 26 7.82 -3.38 -27.32
C PRO A 26 8.41 -4.06 -26.09
N ALA A 27 9.44 -3.47 -25.48
CA ALA A 27 10.16 -4.05 -24.35
C ALA A 27 9.49 -3.78 -22.98
N THR A 28 8.49 -2.88 -22.94
CA THR A 28 7.80 -2.48 -21.70
C THR A 28 6.31 -2.76 -21.80
N VAL A 29 5.55 -1.87 -22.44
CA VAL A 29 4.08 -1.93 -22.53
C VAL A 29 3.60 -3.24 -23.16
N ASN A 30 4.21 -3.70 -24.25
CA ASN A 30 3.76 -4.95 -24.90
C ASN A 30 4.02 -6.19 -24.05
N VAL A 31 5.19 -6.27 -23.40
CA VAL A 31 5.54 -7.37 -22.49
C VAL A 31 4.61 -7.39 -21.28
N GLU A 32 4.33 -6.23 -20.68
CA GLU A 32 3.44 -6.13 -19.54
C GLU A 32 1.97 -6.40 -19.91
N SER A 33 1.54 -6.00 -21.10
CA SER A 33 0.20 -6.32 -21.62
C SER A 33 0.00 -7.84 -21.82
N GLU A 34 1.03 -8.55 -22.31
CA GLU A 34 1.03 -10.01 -22.39
C GLU A 34 0.89 -10.65 -21.00
N ALA A 35 1.68 -10.19 -20.02
CA ALA A 35 1.56 -10.64 -18.64
C ALA A 35 0.14 -10.43 -18.09
N CYS A 36 -0.46 -9.26 -18.35
CA CYS A 36 -1.83 -8.95 -17.94
C CYS A 36 -2.87 -9.86 -18.59
N ARG A 37 -2.70 -10.25 -19.86
CA ARG A 37 -3.59 -11.21 -20.52
C ARG A 37 -3.53 -12.59 -19.88
N GLN A 38 -2.31 -13.08 -19.63
CA GLN A 38 -2.10 -14.40 -19.03
C GLN A 38 -2.61 -14.45 -17.58
N LYS A 39 -2.42 -13.36 -16.84
CA LYS A 39 -2.75 -13.27 -15.41
C LYS A 39 -4.10 -12.65 -15.09
N PHE A 40 -4.92 -12.30 -16.08
CA PHE A 40 -6.22 -11.66 -15.85
C PHE A 40 -7.08 -12.42 -14.81
N TRP A 41 -7.13 -13.75 -14.90
CA TRP A 41 -7.87 -14.58 -13.95
C TRP A 41 -7.31 -14.50 -12.52
N THR A 42 -5.98 -14.37 -12.35
CA THR A 42 -5.37 -14.21 -11.01
C THR A 42 -5.76 -12.88 -10.36
N HIS A 43 -6.02 -11.84 -11.16
CA HIS A 43 -6.53 -10.55 -10.68
C HIS A 43 -8.01 -10.63 -10.27
N VAL A 44 -8.82 -11.44 -10.95
CA VAL A 44 -10.23 -11.70 -10.55
C VAL A 44 -10.31 -12.28 -9.14
N PHE A 45 -9.42 -13.20 -8.80
CA PHE A 45 -9.40 -13.85 -7.49
C PHE A 45 -8.42 -13.19 -6.49
N TYR A 46 -7.79 -12.08 -6.84
CA TYR A 46 -6.79 -11.40 -6.00
C TYR A 46 -5.66 -12.33 -5.52
N VAL A 47 -5.16 -13.21 -6.39
CA VAL A 47 -4.03 -14.12 -6.13
C VAL A 47 -2.84 -13.86 -7.05
N ASN A 48 -2.84 -12.73 -7.77
CA ASN A 48 -1.78 -12.35 -8.72
C ASN A 48 -0.40 -12.15 -8.07
N ASN A 49 -0.35 -11.91 -6.75
CA ASN A 49 0.88 -11.82 -5.96
C ASN A 49 1.38 -13.18 -5.43
N LEU A 50 0.55 -14.22 -5.49
CA LEU A 50 0.90 -15.57 -5.02
C LEU A 50 1.22 -16.50 -6.19
N ILE A 51 0.46 -16.37 -7.28
CA ILE A 51 0.60 -17.20 -8.49
C ILE A 51 1.48 -16.45 -9.49
N ASP A 52 2.60 -17.07 -9.86
CA ASP A 52 3.60 -16.54 -10.80
C ASP A 52 4.02 -15.09 -10.47
N PRO A 53 4.53 -14.81 -9.25
CA PRO A 53 4.77 -13.43 -8.79
C PRO A 53 5.84 -12.67 -9.59
N GLU A 54 6.68 -13.37 -10.35
CA GLU A 54 7.73 -12.77 -11.19
C GLU A 54 7.20 -12.24 -12.53
N ASN A 55 6.07 -12.75 -12.98
CA ASN A 55 5.36 -12.24 -14.15
C ASN A 55 4.38 -11.15 -13.69
N VAL A 56 4.88 -9.91 -13.66
CA VAL A 56 4.14 -8.78 -13.11
C VAL A 56 3.22 -8.18 -14.17
N CYS A 57 1.93 -8.10 -13.86
CA CYS A 57 0.97 -7.23 -14.54
C CYS A 57 0.65 -6.07 -13.61
N LEU A 58 0.95 -4.84 -14.02
CA LEU A 58 0.70 -3.61 -13.25
C LEU A 58 1.26 -3.68 -11.83
N ILE A 59 2.49 -3.21 -11.64
CA ILE A 59 3.25 -3.40 -10.39
C ILE A 59 2.52 -2.97 -9.11
N GLN A 60 1.56 -2.05 -9.15
CA GLN A 60 0.81 -1.58 -7.99
C GLN A 60 -0.27 -2.57 -7.53
N THR A 61 -0.66 -3.53 -8.37
CA THR A 61 -1.84 -4.38 -8.13
C THR A 61 -1.62 -5.48 -7.09
N TRP A 62 -0.37 -5.85 -6.77
CA TRP A 62 -0.09 -6.77 -5.67
C TRP A 62 -0.61 -6.21 -4.34
N PHE A 63 -0.60 -4.89 -4.18
CA PHE A 63 -1.10 -4.23 -2.96
C PHE A 63 -2.60 -4.46 -2.79
N LEU A 64 -3.39 -4.33 -3.88
CA LEU A 64 -4.82 -4.62 -3.86
C LEU A 64 -5.12 -6.09 -3.55
N ALA A 65 -4.27 -7.00 -4.04
CA ALA A 65 -4.40 -8.42 -3.74
C ALA A 65 -4.19 -8.71 -2.25
N VAL A 66 -3.09 -8.18 -1.69
CA VAL A 66 -2.79 -8.29 -0.26
C VAL A 66 -3.89 -7.66 0.59
N ASP A 67 -4.41 -6.49 0.19
CA ASP A 67 -5.51 -5.82 0.91
C ASP A 67 -6.77 -6.69 0.98
N MET A 68 -7.19 -7.28 -0.14
CA MET A 68 -8.36 -8.19 -0.16
C MET A 68 -8.12 -9.47 0.65
N GLN A 69 -6.92 -10.05 0.57
CA GLN A 69 -6.54 -11.24 1.35
C GLN A 69 -6.57 -10.95 2.86
N LEU A 70 -5.97 -9.84 3.28
CA LEU A 70 -5.93 -9.44 4.69
C LEU A 70 -7.27 -8.91 5.19
N TYR A 71 -8.10 -8.31 4.33
CA TYR A 71 -9.47 -7.94 4.66
C TYR A 71 -10.29 -9.15 5.07
N PHE A 72 -10.17 -10.26 4.34
CA PHE A 72 -10.83 -11.52 4.70
C PHE A 72 -10.35 -12.03 6.07
N VAL A 73 -9.04 -12.06 6.30
CA VAL A 73 -8.45 -12.45 7.59
C VAL A 73 -8.95 -11.54 8.72
N ALA A 74 -8.94 -10.22 8.52
CA ALA A 74 -9.37 -9.24 9.50
C ALA A 74 -10.87 -9.37 9.81
N ALA A 75 -11.71 -9.62 8.80
CA ALA A 75 -13.15 -9.83 9.00
C ALA A 75 -13.41 -11.09 9.85
N VAL A 76 -12.78 -12.21 9.53
CA VAL A 76 -12.88 -13.45 10.31
C VAL A 76 -12.39 -13.24 11.75
N LEU A 77 -11.24 -12.61 11.94
CA LEU A 77 -10.72 -12.30 13.27
C LEU A 77 -11.66 -11.39 14.05
N THR A 78 -12.24 -10.37 13.40
CA THR A 78 -13.21 -9.47 14.04
C THR A 78 -14.43 -10.24 14.54
N LEU A 79 -15.01 -11.12 13.72
CA LEU A 79 -16.17 -11.94 14.10
C LEU A 79 -15.84 -12.89 15.25
N CYS A 80 -14.69 -13.58 15.19
CA CYS A 80 -14.26 -14.49 16.25
C CYS A 80 -14.02 -13.75 17.58
N LEU A 81 -13.35 -12.60 17.52
CA LEU A 81 -12.96 -11.83 18.70
C LEU A 81 -14.10 -10.98 19.28
N ALA A 82 -15.15 -10.69 18.51
CA ALA A 82 -16.33 -9.96 19.00
C ALA A 82 -16.96 -10.66 20.22
N SER A 83 -16.96 -11.99 20.24
CA SER A 83 -17.46 -12.79 21.39
C SER A 83 -16.49 -12.84 22.58
N LEU A 84 -15.19 -12.60 22.34
CA LEU A 84 -14.10 -12.73 23.31
C LEU A 84 -13.52 -11.38 23.73
N ARG A 85 -14.38 -10.38 23.88
CA ARG A 85 -14.03 -8.97 24.04
C ARG A 85 -12.87 -8.70 25.03
N ARG A 86 -12.96 -9.24 26.26
CA ARG A 86 -11.90 -9.05 27.29
C ARG A 86 -10.54 -9.62 26.90
N ARG A 87 -10.51 -10.60 25.98
CA ARG A 87 -9.29 -11.26 25.50
C ARG A 87 -8.86 -10.76 24.12
N ALA A 88 -9.65 -9.95 23.44
CA ALA A 88 -9.37 -9.51 22.07
C ALA A 88 -8.04 -8.74 21.97
N LEU A 89 -7.84 -7.72 22.82
CA LEU A 89 -6.60 -6.93 22.82
C LEU A 89 -5.33 -7.75 23.11
N PRO A 90 -5.26 -8.59 24.17
CA PRO A 90 -4.05 -9.40 24.40
C PRO A 90 -3.82 -10.44 23.31
N ILE A 91 -4.87 -11.03 22.72
CA ILE A 91 -4.74 -11.95 21.59
C ILE A 91 -4.15 -11.21 20.37
N LEU A 92 -4.70 -10.05 20.02
CA LEU A 92 -4.20 -9.25 18.88
C LEU A 92 -2.76 -8.78 19.11
N ALA A 93 -2.43 -8.34 20.32
CA ALA A 93 -1.05 -7.98 20.66
C ALA A 93 -0.08 -9.15 20.51
N ALA A 94 -0.48 -10.35 20.98
CA ALA A 94 0.32 -11.56 20.79
C ALA A 94 0.48 -11.92 19.31
N LEU A 95 -0.57 -11.78 18.50
CA LEU A 95 -0.50 -12.03 17.06
C LEU A 95 0.39 -11.02 16.32
N VAL A 96 0.39 -9.74 16.71
CA VAL A 96 1.31 -8.73 16.18
C VAL A 96 2.76 -9.12 16.46
N VAL A 97 3.08 -9.47 17.71
CA VAL A 97 4.43 -9.89 18.09
C VAL A 97 4.84 -11.17 17.35
N ALA A 98 3.96 -12.18 17.32
CA ALA A 98 4.24 -13.45 16.66
C ALA A 98 4.45 -13.29 15.15
N SER A 99 3.61 -12.52 14.46
CA SER A 99 3.75 -12.27 13.01
C SER A 99 4.99 -11.44 12.68
N SER A 100 5.33 -10.46 13.52
CA SER A 100 6.54 -9.65 13.36
C SER A 100 7.80 -10.49 13.57
N ALA A 101 7.82 -11.31 14.62
CA ALA A 101 8.91 -12.24 14.89
C ALA A 101 9.07 -13.27 13.77
N LEU A 102 7.96 -13.82 13.26
CA LEU A 102 7.99 -14.75 12.12
C LEU A 102 8.60 -14.11 10.88
N ASN A 103 8.20 -12.87 10.54
CA ASN A 103 8.80 -12.15 9.41
C ASN A 103 10.30 -11.90 9.62
N GLY A 104 10.73 -11.58 10.84
CA GLY A 104 12.14 -11.45 11.19
C GLY A 104 12.92 -12.75 11.04
N VAL A 105 12.39 -13.86 11.56
CA VAL A 105 13.00 -15.20 11.45
C VAL A 105 13.10 -15.63 9.98
N LEU A 106 12.02 -15.46 9.20
CA LEU A 106 12.03 -15.77 7.78
C LEU A 106 13.03 -14.89 7.02
N ALA A 107 13.16 -13.61 7.37
CA ALA A 107 14.15 -12.73 6.79
C ALA A 107 15.58 -13.15 7.11
N TYR A 108 15.84 -13.57 8.35
CA TYR A 108 17.13 -14.09 8.77
C TYR A 108 17.52 -15.37 7.99
N ILE A 109 16.61 -16.34 7.93
CA ILE A 109 16.86 -17.64 7.27
C ILE A 109 17.06 -17.48 5.76
N ASN A 110 16.25 -16.63 5.12
CA ASN A 110 16.24 -16.51 3.66
C ASN A 110 17.06 -15.31 3.14
N ASN A 111 17.78 -14.61 4.02
CA ASN A 111 18.48 -13.37 3.70
C ASN A 111 17.58 -12.33 3.01
N TRP A 112 16.31 -12.25 3.41
CA TRP A 112 15.40 -11.23 2.88
C TRP A 112 15.67 -9.88 3.52
N GLN A 113 15.48 -8.84 2.72
CA GLN A 113 15.75 -7.45 3.10
C GLN A 113 14.47 -6.62 2.98
N SER A 114 14.44 -5.49 3.68
CA SER A 114 13.39 -4.48 3.45
C SER A 114 13.51 -3.87 2.07
N LEU A 115 12.38 -3.49 1.47
CA LEU A 115 12.34 -2.72 0.22
C LEU A 115 13.24 -1.48 0.28
N MET A 116 13.36 -0.86 1.45
CA MET A 116 14.16 0.34 1.64
C MET A 116 15.65 0.14 1.33
N PHE A 117 16.16 -1.10 1.40
CA PHE A 117 17.58 -1.39 1.16
C PHE A 117 17.88 -1.64 -0.32
N PHE A 118 16.88 -2.07 -1.10
CA PHE A 118 17.06 -2.42 -2.51
C PHE A 118 16.22 -1.58 -3.49
N ALA A 119 15.58 -0.50 -3.04
CA ALA A 119 14.86 0.45 -3.89
C ALA A 119 15.79 1.51 -4.51
N TYR A 120 16.63 1.09 -5.45
CA TYR A 120 17.53 1.98 -6.20
C TYR A 120 17.28 1.88 -7.73
N PRO A 121 17.78 2.82 -8.54
CA PRO A 121 17.36 2.93 -9.94
C PRO A 121 17.54 1.67 -10.80
N SER A 122 18.54 0.83 -10.56
CA SER A 122 18.74 -0.39 -11.36
C SER A 122 17.73 -1.49 -11.06
N THR A 123 17.25 -1.65 -9.82
CA THR A 123 16.17 -2.60 -9.49
C THR A 123 14.80 -2.09 -9.90
N LEU A 124 14.58 -0.77 -9.83
CA LEU A 124 13.36 -0.13 -10.33
C LEU A 124 13.19 -0.34 -11.84
N LYS A 125 14.27 -0.25 -12.62
CA LYS A 125 14.26 -0.48 -14.08
C LYS A 125 13.80 -1.89 -14.45
N THR A 126 14.08 -2.89 -13.62
CA THR A 126 13.67 -4.28 -13.84
C THR A 126 12.38 -4.63 -13.10
N MET A 127 11.68 -3.65 -12.52
CA MET A 127 10.49 -3.86 -11.68
C MET A 127 10.73 -4.91 -10.58
N TYR A 128 11.93 -4.93 -10.00
CA TYR A 128 12.36 -5.88 -8.97
C TYR A 128 12.36 -7.37 -9.39
N ARG A 129 12.35 -7.66 -10.70
CA ARG A 129 12.42 -9.03 -11.22
C ARG A 129 13.68 -9.74 -10.73
N GLY A 130 13.51 -10.97 -10.24
CA GLY A 130 14.60 -11.80 -9.70
C GLY A 130 15.04 -11.45 -8.28
N ILE A 131 14.28 -10.62 -7.55
CA ILE A 131 14.57 -10.25 -6.15
C ILE A 131 13.58 -10.97 -5.22
N PRO A 132 14.00 -12.05 -4.51
CA PRO A 132 13.12 -12.80 -3.62
C PRO A 132 12.55 -11.97 -2.47
N SER A 133 13.30 -10.99 -1.97
CA SER A 133 12.82 -10.04 -0.95
C SER A 133 11.57 -9.27 -1.41
N PHE A 134 11.46 -8.99 -2.71
CA PHE A 134 10.27 -8.33 -3.26
C PHE A 134 9.11 -9.31 -3.38
N THR A 135 9.32 -10.45 -4.06
CA THR A 135 8.22 -11.38 -4.39
C THR A 135 7.72 -12.20 -3.20
N ARG A 136 8.61 -12.64 -2.31
CA ARG A 136 8.29 -13.57 -1.22
C ARG A 136 8.01 -12.90 0.13
N LEU A 137 8.46 -11.66 0.31
CA LEU A 137 8.26 -10.91 1.55
C LEU A 137 7.46 -9.63 1.33
N TYR A 138 7.87 -8.76 0.41
CA TYR A 138 7.24 -7.45 0.26
C TYR A 138 5.83 -7.55 -0.33
N GLN A 139 5.64 -8.39 -1.35
CA GLN A 139 4.36 -8.58 -2.06
C GLN A 139 3.45 -9.62 -1.42
N SER A 140 3.91 -10.31 -0.38
CA SER A 140 3.14 -11.38 0.25
C SER A 140 2.18 -10.86 1.33
N PRO A 141 1.07 -11.55 1.60
CA PRO A 141 0.14 -11.14 2.65
C PRO A 141 0.76 -11.22 4.04
N TRP A 142 1.61 -12.22 4.32
CA TRP A 142 2.28 -12.35 5.61
C TRP A 142 3.26 -11.21 5.90
N GLY A 143 3.89 -10.63 4.87
CA GLY A 143 4.76 -9.46 5.02
C GLY A 143 4.02 -8.22 5.51
N SER A 144 2.71 -8.11 5.23
CA SER A 144 1.86 -6.98 5.65
C SER A 144 0.93 -7.31 6.82
N LEU A 145 0.86 -8.59 7.22
CA LEU A 145 0.00 -9.07 8.31
C LEU A 145 0.24 -8.34 9.65
N PRO A 146 1.49 -8.07 10.10
CA PRO A 146 1.70 -7.31 11.34
C PRO A 146 1.04 -5.94 11.32
N GLY A 147 1.09 -5.23 10.18
CA GLY A 147 0.47 -3.92 10.03
C GLY A 147 -1.06 -3.98 10.06
N CYS A 148 -1.64 -4.99 9.40
CA CYS A 148 -3.08 -5.26 9.45
C CYS A 148 -3.54 -5.54 10.90
N LEU A 149 -2.81 -6.37 11.64
CA LEU A 149 -3.12 -6.71 13.03
C LEU A 149 -2.98 -5.50 13.96
N VAL A 150 -2.01 -4.62 13.72
CA VAL A 150 -1.90 -3.32 14.44
C VAL A 150 -3.13 -2.46 14.18
N GLY A 151 -3.61 -2.38 12.94
CA GLY A 151 -4.84 -1.67 12.61
C GLY A 151 -6.07 -2.25 13.33
N LEU A 152 -6.19 -3.59 13.34
CA LEU A 152 -7.28 -4.28 14.04
C LEU A 152 -7.20 -4.07 15.56
N PHE A 153 -6.00 -4.16 16.14
CA PHE A 153 -5.76 -3.81 17.54
C PHE A 153 -6.21 -2.38 17.84
N GLY A 154 -5.84 -1.43 16.98
CA GLY A 154 -6.26 -0.03 17.09
C GLY A 154 -7.77 0.16 17.03
N ALA A 155 -8.47 -0.60 16.18
CA ALA A 155 -9.93 -0.56 16.07
C ALA A 155 -10.63 -1.09 17.34
N PHE A 156 -10.20 -2.24 17.86
CA PHE A 156 -10.73 -2.78 19.12
C PHE A 156 -10.41 -1.85 20.31
N LEU A 157 -9.20 -1.29 20.35
CA LEU A 157 -8.82 -0.32 21.38
C LEU A 157 -9.71 0.93 21.31
N HIS A 158 -9.98 1.43 20.10
CA HIS A 158 -10.89 2.56 19.91
C HIS A 158 -12.30 2.27 20.42
N PHE A 159 -12.84 1.09 20.11
CA PHE A 159 -14.15 0.67 20.57
C PHE A 159 -14.25 0.60 22.10
N GLU A 160 -13.24 0.01 22.76
CA GLU A 160 -13.17 -0.03 24.24
C GLU A 160 -13.09 1.37 24.85
N MET A 161 -12.30 2.26 24.25
CA MET A 161 -12.18 3.65 24.72
C MET A 161 -13.49 4.42 24.58
N GLN A 162 -14.25 4.20 23.50
CA GLN A 162 -15.56 4.82 23.33
C GLN A 162 -16.54 4.36 24.41
N GLU A 163 -16.62 3.07 24.71
CA GLU A 163 -17.52 2.56 25.74
C GLU A 163 -17.12 2.97 27.15
N ALA A 164 -15.82 3.03 27.44
CA ALA A 164 -15.31 3.53 28.71
C ALA A 164 -15.42 5.07 28.84
N GLY A 165 -15.87 5.78 27.81
CA GLY A 165 -15.98 7.25 27.81
C GLY A 165 -14.63 7.97 27.89
N VAL A 166 -13.54 7.32 27.48
CA VAL A 166 -12.18 7.84 27.58
C VAL A 166 -11.96 8.93 26.53
N LYS A 167 -11.70 10.15 26.99
CA LYS A 167 -11.38 11.30 26.11
C LYS A 167 -9.87 11.45 25.98
N LEU A 168 -9.28 11.06 24.85
CA LEU A 168 -7.81 11.16 24.64
C LEU A 168 -7.27 12.58 24.83
N ALA A 169 -8.09 13.58 24.52
CA ALA A 169 -7.76 14.99 24.69
C ALA A 169 -7.38 15.39 26.13
N SER A 170 -7.83 14.66 27.16
CA SER A 170 -7.46 14.95 28.56
C SER A 170 -6.03 14.54 28.88
N TYR A 171 -5.46 13.58 28.16
CA TYR A 171 -4.13 13.04 28.43
C TYR A 171 -3.06 13.85 27.69
N ARG A 172 -2.45 14.81 28.39
CA ARG A 172 -1.42 15.71 27.81
C ARG A 172 -0.21 14.96 27.25
N TRP A 173 0.14 13.80 27.80
CA TRP A 173 1.28 12.99 27.37
C TRP A 173 1.08 12.32 26.00
N LEU A 174 -0.16 12.24 25.49
CA LEU A 174 -0.46 11.72 24.14
C LEU A 174 -0.27 12.77 23.02
N LYS A 175 -0.17 14.06 23.37
CA LYS A 175 -0.01 15.13 22.38
C LYS A 175 1.36 15.09 21.67
N PRO A 176 2.52 14.96 22.36
CA PRO A 176 3.81 14.87 21.69
C PRO A 176 3.91 13.73 20.66
N PRO A 177 3.59 12.46 20.98
CA PRO A 177 3.71 11.38 19.99
C PRO A 177 2.77 11.57 18.80
N TYR A 178 1.58 12.16 19.00
CA TYR A 178 0.66 12.49 17.91
C TYR A 178 1.26 13.49 16.89
N TYR A 179 1.95 14.54 17.35
CA TYR A 179 2.59 15.52 16.46
C TYR A 179 3.92 15.03 15.86
N ILE A 180 4.64 14.17 16.58
CA ILE A 180 5.94 13.62 16.13
C ILE A 180 5.74 12.51 15.11
N ALA A 181 4.64 11.75 15.18
CA ALA A 181 4.42 10.56 14.36
C ALA A 181 4.58 10.79 12.84
N PRO A 182 4.00 11.83 12.20
CA PRO A 182 4.22 12.06 10.77
C PRO A 182 5.68 12.30 10.40
N ALA A 183 6.40 13.09 11.20
CA ALA A 183 7.83 13.34 10.98
C ALA A 183 8.64 12.06 11.18
N ALA A 184 8.34 11.26 12.22
CA ALA A 184 8.98 9.99 12.48
C ALA A 184 8.78 8.97 11.33
N MET A 185 7.60 8.93 10.72
CA MET A 185 7.35 8.09 9.54
C MET A 185 8.25 8.49 8.36
N VAL A 186 8.31 9.79 8.05
CA VAL A 186 9.17 10.29 6.96
C VAL A 186 10.65 10.04 7.28
N SER A 187 11.08 10.29 8.52
CA SER A 187 12.44 10.00 8.96
C SER A 187 12.79 8.51 8.85
N TRP A 188 11.86 7.61 9.14
CA TRP A 188 12.05 6.16 8.97
C TRP A 188 12.24 5.79 7.49
N MET A 189 11.46 6.37 6.59
CA MET A 189 11.61 6.12 5.15
C MET A 189 12.97 6.62 4.62
N ILE A 190 13.42 7.79 5.09
CA ILE A 190 14.72 8.35 4.71
C ILE A 190 15.87 7.55 5.33
N SER A 191 15.73 7.06 6.56
CA SER A 191 16.79 6.32 7.25
C SER A 191 17.17 5.04 6.51
N GLY A 192 16.24 4.41 5.79
CA GLY A 192 16.50 3.25 4.95
C GLY A 192 17.65 3.44 3.96
N TYR A 193 17.83 4.66 3.42
CA TYR A 193 18.94 4.96 2.51
C TYR A 193 20.31 4.86 3.18
N TYR A 194 20.41 5.28 4.44
CA TYR A 194 21.65 5.22 5.23
C TYR A 194 21.86 3.85 5.85
N LEU A 195 20.76 3.19 6.26
CA LEU A 195 20.82 1.90 6.95
C LEU A 195 21.10 0.72 6.01
N LYS A 196 20.94 0.89 4.69
CA LYS A 196 21.23 -0.15 3.70
C LYS A 196 22.71 -0.60 3.68
N GLU A 197 23.62 0.22 4.20
CA GLU A 197 25.06 -0.11 4.28
C GLU A 197 25.33 -1.18 5.34
N TYR A 198 24.45 -1.30 6.34
CA TYR A 198 24.54 -2.34 7.36
C TYR A 198 23.99 -3.65 6.81
N THR A 199 24.89 -4.60 6.59
CA THR A 199 24.57 -5.90 5.98
C THR A 199 24.51 -7.05 6.98
N ASP A 200 24.74 -6.77 8.27
CA ASP A 200 24.68 -7.76 9.34
C ASP A 200 23.33 -8.48 9.36
N PRO A 201 23.27 -9.82 9.19
CA PRO A 201 22.00 -10.54 9.05
C PRO A 201 21.02 -10.32 10.20
N TRP A 202 21.53 -10.22 11.43
CA TRP A 202 20.71 -9.93 12.61
C TRP A 202 20.10 -8.53 12.58
N PHE A 203 20.86 -7.53 12.11
CA PHE A 203 20.37 -6.15 11.98
C PHE A 203 19.27 -6.08 10.92
N VAL A 204 19.52 -6.64 9.74
CA VAL A 204 18.56 -6.68 8.62
C VAL A 204 17.26 -7.39 9.03
N ALA A 205 17.36 -8.56 9.66
CA ALA A 205 16.20 -9.32 10.12
C ALA A 205 15.38 -8.55 11.17
N THR A 206 16.06 -7.89 12.11
CA THR A 206 15.41 -7.05 13.12
C THR A 206 14.72 -5.84 12.48
N TYR A 207 15.35 -5.21 11.50
CA TYR A 207 14.75 -4.11 10.74
C TYR A 207 13.47 -4.55 10.03
N VAL A 208 13.50 -5.70 9.34
CA VAL A 208 12.33 -6.28 8.66
C VAL A 208 11.20 -6.59 9.65
N ALA A 209 11.53 -7.15 10.82
CA ALA A 209 10.54 -7.47 11.85
C ALA A 209 9.82 -6.22 12.39
N ILE A 210 10.53 -5.10 12.51
CA ILE A 210 10.03 -3.88 13.19
C ILE A 210 9.39 -2.90 12.21
N GLU A 211 9.88 -2.78 10.97
CA GLU A 211 9.50 -1.72 10.04
C GLU A 211 7.98 -1.62 9.82
N ARG A 212 7.35 -2.73 9.43
CA ARG A 212 5.91 -2.79 9.12
C ARG A 212 5.02 -2.43 10.33
N PRO A 213 5.17 -3.07 11.50
CA PRO A 213 4.39 -2.70 12.68
C PRO A 213 4.73 -1.29 13.16
N ALA A 214 5.98 -0.84 13.12
CA ALA A 214 6.35 0.51 13.56
C ALA A 214 5.65 1.60 12.74
N LEU A 215 5.70 1.52 11.40
CA LEU A 215 5.00 2.45 10.52
C LEU A 215 3.48 2.42 10.73
N SER A 216 2.93 1.22 10.97
CA SER A 216 1.49 1.04 11.23
C SER A 216 1.07 1.63 12.58
N ILE A 217 1.90 1.51 13.61
CA ILE A 217 1.68 2.10 14.93
C ILE A 217 1.73 3.63 14.82
N LEU A 218 2.73 4.19 14.14
CA LEU A 218 2.84 5.63 13.93
C LEU A 218 1.62 6.19 13.18
N GLY A 219 1.19 5.54 12.10
CA GLY A 219 -0.03 5.92 11.39
C GLY A 219 -1.29 5.76 12.25
N GLY A 220 -1.40 4.65 13.00
CA GLY A 220 -2.50 4.37 13.92
C GLY A 220 -2.62 5.42 15.03
N LEU A 221 -1.51 5.90 15.58
CA LEU A 221 -1.50 6.98 16.58
C LEU A 221 -2.10 8.27 16.04
N VAL A 222 -1.81 8.62 14.78
CA VAL A 222 -2.39 9.79 14.12
C VAL A 222 -3.90 9.61 13.95
N VAL A 223 -4.34 8.47 13.42
CA VAL A 223 -5.76 8.18 13.17
C VAL A 223 -6.55 8.15 14.48
N ILE A 224 -6.11 7.35 15.47
CA ILE A 224 -6.76 7.24 16.79
C ILE A 224 -6.77 8.60 17.48
N GLY A 225 -5.68 9.36 17.42
CA GLY A 225 -5.61 10.71 17.96
C GLY A 225 -6.70 11.62 17.38
N MET A 226 -6.80 11.70 16.05
CA MET A 226 -7.77 12.56 15.37
C MET A 226 -9.23 12.18 15.66
N VAL A 227 -9.52 10.88 15.66
CA VAL A 227 -10.87 10.33 15.89
C VAL A 227 -11.31 10.55 17.34
N ASN A 228 -10.39 10.44 18.30
CA ASN A 228 -10.69 10.61 19.73
C ASN A 228 -10.46 12.04 20.26
N GLY A 229 -10.50 13.04 19.37
CA GLY A 229 -10.57 14.45 19.75
C GLY A 229 -9.24 15.15 20.02
N LEU A 230 -8.09 14.61 19.58
CA LEU A 230 -6.86 15.41 19.50
C LEU A 230 -6.99 16.41 18.35
N GLU A 231 -7.35 17.64 18.72
CA GLU A 231 -7.46 18.77 17.81
C GLU A 231 -6.12 19.49 17.64
N GLY A 232 -5.99 20.21 16.53
CA GLY A 232 -4.79 20.98 16.20
C GLY A 232 -4.61 21.19 14.71
N TRP A 233 -3.52 21.86 14.33
CA TRP A 233 -3.21 22.17 12.93
C TRP A 233 -3.11 20.90 12.07
N LEU A 234 -2.58 19.80 12.63
CA LEU A 234 -2.42 18.54 11.91
C LEU A 234 -3.77 17.96 11.47
N LYS A 235 -4.78 17.98 12.35
CA LYS A 235 -6.15 17.55 12.01
C LYS A 235 -6.79 18.50 11.01
N HIS A 236 -6.63 19.81 11.18
CA HIS A 236 -7.16 20.80 10.24
C HIS A 236 -6.59 20.64 8.83
N PHE A 237 -5.28 20.37 8.73
CA PHE A 237 -4.61 20.15 7.46
C PHE A 237 -5.02 18.83 6.82
N LEU A 238 -4.98 17.71 7.55
CA LEU A 238 -5.30 16.39 6.98
C LEU A 238 -6.80 16.18 6.71
N ALA A 239 -7.68 16.81 7.49
CA ALA A 239 -9.13 16.79 7.27
C ALA A 239 -9.63 17.97 6.42
N TRP A 240 -8.72 18.70 5.75
CA TRP A 240 -9.11 19.82 4.91
C TRP A 240 -10.01 19.37 3.76
N ARG A 241 -11.11 20.11 3.54
CA ARG A 241 -12.11 19.79 2.51
C ARG A 241 -11.53 19.77 1.09
N GLY A 242 -10.42 20.48 0.83
CA GLY A 242 -9.73 20.42 -0.45
C GLY A 242 -9.22 19.00 -0.80
N TRP A 243 -8.84 18.21 0.21
CA TRP A 243 -8.43 16.82 0.02
C TRP A 243 -9.60 15.88 -0.29
N TYR A 244 -10.85 16.30 -0.06
CA TYR A 244 -12.00 15.41 -0.17
C TYR A 244 -12.12 14.81 -1.58
N ALA A 245 -12.07 15.65 -2.61
CA ALA A 245 -12.17 15.18 -3.99
C ALA A 245 -11.02 14.23 -4.35
N MET A 246 -9.79 14.61 -4.01
CA MET A 246 -8.60 13.79 -4.29
C MET A 246 -8.64 12.45 -3.55
N GLY A 247 -9.04 12.45 -2.27
CA GLY A 247 -9.18 11.25 -1.45
C GLY A 247 -10.25 10.29 -1.98
N ARG A 248 -11.37 10.82 -2.49
CA ARG A 248 -12.44 10.02 -3.12
C ARG A 248 -12.04 9.36 -4.43
N MET A 249 -11.02 9.88 -5.12
CA MET A 249 -10.49 9.32 -6.38
C MET A 249 -9.26 8.44 -6.18
N SER A 250 -8.81 8.25 -4.93
CA SER A 250 -7.54 7.59 -4.61
C SER A 250 -7.39 6.19 -5.23
N LEU A 251 -8.46 5.37 -5.20
CA LEU A 251 -8.47 4.04 -5.82
C LEU A 251 -8.30 4.14 -7.35
N SER A 252 -9.06 5.01 -8.00
CA SER A 252 -9.01 5.19 -9.45
C SER A 252 -7.65 5.73 -9.91
N VAL A 253 -7.07 6.69 -9.18
CA VAL A 253 -5.71 7.21 -9.40
C VAL A 253 -4.67 6.10 -9.21
N LEU A 254 -4.76 5.34 -8.12
CA LEU A 254 -3.88 4.19 -7.87
C LEU A 254 -3.99 3.17 -9.01
N ALA A 255 -5.17 2.91 -9.56
CA ALA A 255 -5.32 1.95 -10.63
C ALA A 255 -4.60 2.39 -11.91
N VAL A 256 -4.77 3.64 -12.34
CA VAL A 256 -4.31 4.11 -13.67
C VAL A 256 -2.89 4.67 -13.71
N HIS A 257 -2.33 5.11 -12.58
CA HIS A 257 -1.06 5.86 -12.58
C HIS A 257 0.10 5.11 -13.23
N TRP A 258 0.16 3.80 -13.06
CA TRP A 258 1.24 3.00 -13.66
C TRP A 258 1.15 2.95 -15.18
N CYS A 259 -0.05 2.75 -15.73
CA CYS A 259 -0.26 2.76 -17.18
C CYS A 259 0.16 4.11 -17.77
N ILE A 260 -0.16 5.21 -17.09
CA ILE A 260 0.20 6.57 -17.50
C ILE A 260 1.72 6.77 -17.42
N ASN A 261 2.34 6.42 -16.29
CA ASN A 261 3.78 6.53 -16.09
C ASN A 261 4.55 5.73 -17.15
N MET A 262 4.16 4.47 -17.38
CA MET A 262 4.80 3.60 -18.36
C MET A 262 4.54 4.08 -19.79
N THR A 263 3.37 4.65 -20.10
CA THR A 263 3.12 5.25 -21.42
C THR A 263 4.07 6.43 -21.67
N ILE A 264 4.24 7.31 -20.68
CA ILE A 264 5.15 8.46 -20.77
C ILE A 264 6.60 8.00 -20.88
N ALA A 265 6.99 6.99 -20.10
CA ALA A 265 8.35 6.45 -20.11
C ALA A 265 8.67 5.74 -21.43
N ALA A 266 7.75 4.91 -21.94
CA ALA A 266 7.96 4.08 -23.12
C ALA A 266 7.94 4.87 -24.44
N ALA A 267 7.22 6.00 -24.47
CA ALA A 267 7.15 6.90 -25.63
C ALA A 267 8.40 7.77 -25.83
N ARG A 268 9.32 7.83 -24.85
CA ARG A 268 10.52 8.68 -24.94
C ARG A 268 11.50 8.17 -26.00
N ALA A 269 11.89 9.07 -26.90
CA ALA A 269 12.88 8.78 -27.92
C ALA A 269 14.33 8.80 -27.42
N GLN A 270 14.61 9.54 -26.34
CA GLN A 270 15.96 9.76 -25.83
C GLN A 270 16.12 9.23 -24.40
N PRO A 271 17.27 8.64 -24.04
CA PRO A 271 17.59 8.28 -22.66
C PRO A 271 17.66 9.55 -21.80
N ILE A 272 16.88 9.59 -20.72
CA ILE A 272 16.93 10.69 -19.75
C ILE A 272 17.71 10.22 -18.53
N SER A 273 18.64 11.04 -18.04
CA SER A 273 19.33 10.77 -16.78
C SER A 273 18.34 10.85 -15.61
N SER A 274 18.49 9.94 -14.64
CA SER A 274 17.69 9.93 -13.41
C SER A 274 18.14 11.04 -12.44
N SER A 275 18.08 12.29 -12.89
CA SER A 275 18.30 13.45 -12.02
C SER A 275 17.09 13.70 -11.13
N PHE A 276 17.30 14.33 -9.98
CA PHE A 276 16.21 14.68 -9.06
C PHE A 276 15.11 15.49 -9.77
N LEU A 277 15.50 16.45 -10.62
CA LEU A 277 14.57 17.27 -11.38
C LEU A 277 13.74 16.46 -12.37
N SER A 278 14.33 15.45 -13.04
CA SER A 278 13.57 14.60 -13.97
C SER A 278 12.55 13.75 -13.23
N VAL A 279 12.90 13.21 -12.06
CA VAL A 279 11.98 12.46 -11.19
C VAL A 279 10.83 13.33 -10.69
N VAL A 280 11.11 14.56 -10.23
CA VAL A 280 10.08 15.50 -9.78
C VAL A 280 9.13 15.85 -10.92
N ARG A 281 9.66 16.19 -12.10
CA ARG A 281 8.86 16.47 -13.29
C ARG A 281 7.96 15.29 -13.63
N ASP A 282 8.52 14.09 -13.72
CA ASP A 282 7.79 12.88 -14.10
C ASP A 282 6.70 12.51 -13.09
N THR A 283 6.97 12.74 -11.79
CA THR A 283 5.99 12.56 -10.70
C THR A 283 4.82 13.53 -10.83
N ILE A 284 5.11 14.82 -11.07
CA ILE A 284 4.08 15.85 -11.28
C ILE A 284 3.26 15.50 -12.52
N THR A 285 3.90 15.25 -13.66
CA THR A 285 3.23 14.91 -14.91
C THR A 285 2.34 13.68 -14.76
N THR A 286 2.87 12.59 -14.21
CA THR A 286 2.09 11.36 -13.96
C THR A 286 0.93 11.63 -13.03
N GLY A 287 1.15 12.36 -11.92
CA GLY A 287 0.10 12.70 -10.96
C GLY A 287 -1.05 13.48 -11.61
N TRP A 288 -0.74 14.56 -12.32
CA TRP A 288 -1.74 15.39 -13.00
C TRP A 288 -2.57 14.58 -14.01
N PHE A 289 -1.93 13.82 -14.90
CA PHE A 289 -2.66 12.98 -15.86
C PHE A 289 -3.46 11.87 -15.17
N SER A 290 -2.94 11.29 -14.09
CA SER A 290 -3.67 10.25 -13.34
C SER A 290 -4.95 10.79 -12.73
N TYR A 291 -4.95 11.99 -12.17
CA TYR A 291 -6.18 12.62 -11.67
C TYR A 291 -7.17 12.93 -12.80
N ILE A 292 -6.71 13.42 -13.95
CA ILE A 292 -7.58 13.69 -15.10
C ILE A 292 -8.26 12.41 -15.59
N VAL A 293 -7.50 11.33 -15.77
CA VAL A 293 -8.03 10.03 -16.23
C VAL A 293 -8.88 9.34 -15.15
N ALA A 294 -8.58 9.57 -13.86
CA ALA A 294 -9.35 9.01 -12.77
C ALA A 294 -10.76 9.61 -12.64
N ILE A 295 -11.02 10.83 -13.13
CA ILE A 295 -12.35 11.47 -13.06
C ILE A 295 -13.43 10.59 -13.73
N PRO A 296 -13.35 10.24 -15.03
CA PRO A 296 -14.37 9.40 -15.68
C PRO A 296 -14.45 8.01 -15.04
N LEU A 297 -13.31 7.43 -14.64
CA LEU A 297 -13.30 6.13 -13.98
C LEU A 297 -14.06 6.16 -12.63
N THR A 298 -13.88 7.24 -11.87
CA THR A 298 -14.56 7.41 -10.58
C THR A 298 -16.06 7.68 -10.79
N THR A 299 -16.43 8.56 -11.71
CA THR A 299 -17.83 8.99 -11.88
C THR A 299 -18.69 7.99 -12.63
N MET A 300 -18.11 7.24 -13.58
CA MET A 300 -18.84 6.29 -14.43
C MET A 300 -18.79 4.85 -13.94
N VAL A 301 -17.80 4.47 -13.12
CA VAL A 301 -17.60 3.08 -12.69
C VAL A 301 -17.61 2.99 -11.17
N GLU A 302 -16.71 3.69 -10.48
CA GLU A 302 -16.55 3.53 -9.03
C GLU A 302 -17.81 3.94 -8.26
N MET A 303 -18.28 5.18 -8.44
CA MET A 303 -19.44 5.72 -7.71
C MET A 303 -20.75 5.00 -8.07
N PRO A 304 -21.08 4.72 -9.34
CA PRO A 304 -22.32 4.02 -9.69
C PRO A 304 -22.35 2.61 -9.12
N VAL A 305 -21.24 1.86 -9.16
CA VAL A 305 -21.21 0.50 -8.59
C VAL A 305 -21.30 0.55 -7.06
N GLN A 306 -20.65 1.51 -6.39
CA GLN A 306 -20.82 1.71 -4.95
C GLN A 306 -22.29 1.94 -4.58
N ARG A 307 -23.00 2.78 -5.36
CA ARG A 307 -24.44 3.05 -5.14
C ARG A 307 -25.30 1.83 -5.43
N LEU A 308 -25.00 1.07 -6.48
CA LEU A 308 -25.71 -0.16 -6.82
C LEU A 308 -25.58 -1.20 -5.70
N VAL A 309 -24.36 -1.45 -5.22
CA VAL A 309 -24.11 -2.40 -4.13
C VAL A 309 -24.83 -1.95 -2.85
N ALA A 310 -24.78 -0.65 -2.52
CA ALA A 310 -25.52 -0.12 -1.39
C ALA A 310 -27.04 -0.31 -1.53
N ALA A 311 -27.59 -0.12 -2.73
CA ALA A 311 -29.02 -0.32 -2.99
C ALA A 311 -29.46 -1.80 -3.04
N LEU A 312 -28.53 -2.75 -3.15
CA LEU A 312 -28.81 -4.19 -3.12
C LEU A 312 -28.60 -4.82 -1.74
N ALA A 313 -27.79 -4.20 -0.89
CA ALA A 313 -27.50 -4.67 0.47
C ALA A 313 -28.51 -4.18 1.52
N PHE A 314 -29.41 -3.27 1.14
CA PHE A 314 -30.52 -2.73 1.92
C PHE A 314 -31.81 -2.83 1.11
#